data_AF-A0A8S2FSW2-F1
#
_entry.id   AF-A0A8S2FSW2-F1
#
_cell.length_a   1.000
_cell.length_b   1.000
_cell.length_c   1.000
_cell.angle_alpha   90.00
_cell.angle_beta   90.00
_cell.angle_gamma   90.00
#
_symmetry.space_group_name_H-M   'P 1'
#
loop_
_entity.id
_entity.type
_entity.pdbx_description
1 polymer ?
#
loop_
_entity_poly.entity_id
_entity_poly.type
_entity_poly.pdbx_seq_one_letter_code
_entity_poly.pdbx_strand_id
1 'polypeptide(L)'
;YNVYAPAECTIAAIYHSIVFERINVPVIPLGRPLPGRKCCILDEYLQPVPLGSIGEIFIGGIGIFSGYLNNCFIEDRLTYITEKREKYYKSGDLGKFDTNSQLHFCGRVDFQVKLRGQRIEIGEIEQTIMNSSANVSNCIVVKCYNDEQQQEYLVAYVQSTTQTVTEKNIRSYCLSLLPVYMVPSVFILLDKFPQNKNGKLDRKQLPKPDLCILIRENEKNEQDYNEKAKTNFEKQVHNLWCQLLDLKQVSLNSNFFSIGEHIELLDDKYDRPLHMEKWKSFNIEE
;
A
#
# COMPACT_ATOMS: atom_id res chain seq x y z
N TYR A 1 -3.25 -14.54 17.59
CA TYR A 1 -4.39 -13.60 17.73
C TYR A 1 -4.47 -12.75 16.47
N ASN A 2 -5.67 -12.47 15.97
CA ASN A 2 -5.89 -11.40 15.00
C ASN A 2 -6.23 -10.12 15.78
N VAL A 3 -5.62 -8.99 15.47
CA VAL A 3 -5.84 -7.72 16.18
C VAL A 3 -6.08 -6.60 15.19
N TYR A 4 -6.98 -5.69 15.57
CA TYR A 4 -7.37 -4.58 14.72
C TYR A 4 -7.59 -3.30 15.53
N ALA A 5 -7.01 -2.22 15.02
CA ALA A 5 -7.33 -0.85 15.34
C ALA A 5 -6.66 0.10 14.33
N PRO A 6 -7.27 1.26 14.06
CA PRO A 6 -6.56 2.45 13.60
C PRO A 6 -5.56 2.95 14.66
N ALA A 7 -4.56 3.73 14.24
CA ALA A 7 -3.57 4.32 15.15
C ALA A 7 -4.23 5.22 16.21
N GLU A 8 -5.31 5.89 15.80
CA GLU A 8 -6.16 6.78 16.60
C GLU A 8 -6.89 6.05 17.74
N CYS A 9 -6.87 4.72 17.74
CA CYS A 9 -7.46 3.87 18.76
C CYS A 9 -6.39 3.14 19.62
N THR A 10 -5.13 3.60 19.60
CA THR A 10 -4.03 3.08 20.44
C THR A 10 -3.76 1.57 20.21
N ILE A 11 -3.13 1.26 19.07
CA ILE A 11 -2.54 -0.05 18.70
C ILE A 11 -3.56 -1.18 18.47
N ALA A 12 -4.40 -1.48 19.45
CA ALA A 12 -5.39 -2.54 19.39
C ALA A 12 -6.68 -2.14 20.10
N ALA A 13 -7.81 -2.40 19.45
CA ALA A 13 -9.14 -2.12 19.96
C ALA A 13 -10.05 -3.33 19.87
N ILE A 14 -9.83 -4.19 18.87
CA ILE A 14 -10.61 -5.38 18.59
C ILE A 14 -9.63 -6.55 18.45
N TYR A 15 -10.01 -7.71 18.98
CA TYR A 15 -9.20 -8.90 18.91
C TYR A 15 -10.03 -10.15 18.63
N HIS A 16 -9.39 -11.12 17.99
CA HIS A 16 -9.89 -12.47 17.81
C HIS A 16 -8.81 -13.48 18.23
N SER A 17 -9.20 -14.43 19.08
CA SER A 17 -8.33 -15.55 19.43
C SER A 17 -8.37 -16.58 18.31
N ILE A 18 -7.21 -16.85 17.71
CA ILE A 18 -7.07 -17.84 16.65
C ILE A 18 -6.67 -19.16 17.31
N VAL A 19 -7.47 -20.20 17.07
CA VAL A 19 -7.12 -21.58 17.42
C VAL A 19 -6.74 -22.28 16.12
N PHE A 20 -5.47 -22.65 15.97
CA PHE A 20 -4.90 -23.16 14.70
C PHE A 20 -5.68 -24.36 14.13
N GLU A 21 -6.19 -25.23 15.01
CA GLU A 21 -6.99 -26.41 14.63
C GLU A 21 -8.39 -26.06 14.07
N ARG A 22 -8.79 -24.79 14.12
CA ARG A 22 -10.11 -24.28 13.67
C ARG A 22 -10.01 -23.29 12.52
N ILE A 23 -8.85 -23.14 11.88
CA ILE A 23 -8.69 -22.30 10.69
C ILE A 23 -9.28 -23.06 9.49
N ASN A 24 -10.60 -23.07 9.41
CA ASN A 24 -11.36 -23.66 8.30
C ASN A 24 -12.26 -22.62 7.61
N VAL A 25 -11.96 -21.33 7.82
CA VAL A 25 -12.70 -20.20 7.25
C VAL A 25 -11.79 -19.39 6.33
N PRO A 26 -12.28 -18.94 5.16
CA PRO A 26 -11.48 -18.21 4.18
C PRO A 26 -11.08 -16.80 4.66
N VAL A 27 -11.80 -16.24 5.64
CA VAL A 27 -11.53 -14.92 6.21
C VAL A 27 -11.61 -15.03 7.73
N ILE A 28 -10.52 -14.66 8.41
CA ILE A 28 -10.47 -14.60 9.86
C ILE A 28 -11.18 -13.32 10.32
N PRO A 29 -12.17 -13.39 11.22
CA PRO A 29 -12.83 -12.20 11.74
C PRO A 29 -11.84 -11.31 12.50
N LEU A 30 -12.15 -10.01 12.57
CA LEU A 30 -11.46 -9.06 13.43
C LEU A 30 -11.75 -9.35 14.92
N GLY A 31 -12.96 -9.84 15.20
CA GLY A 31 -13.34 -10.38 16.50
C GLY A 31 -14.21 -9.45 17.32
N ARG A 32 -13.87 -9.25 18.59
CA ARG A 32 -14.67 -8.46 19.55
C ARG A 32 -13.84 -7.34 20.19
N PRO A 33 -14.48 -6.26 20.67
CA PRO A 33 -13.77 -5.18 21.36
C PRO A 33 -13.01 -5.69 22.59
N LEU A 34 -11.82 -5.15 22.82
CA LEU A 34 -11.09 -5.33 24.08
C LEU A 34 -11.85 -4.71 25.26
N PRO A 35 -11.60 -5.14 26.51
CA PRO A 35 -12.21 -4.53 27.69
C PRO A 35 -12.05 -3.01 27.72
N GLY A 36 -13.15 -2.29 27.97
CA GLY A 36 -13.18 -0.82 27.99
C GLY A 36 -13.22 -0.16 26.61
N ARG A 37 -13.12 -0.94 25.51
CA ARG A 37 -13.37 -0.47 24.14
C ARG A 37 -14.82 -0.74 23.74
N LYS A 38 -15.33 0.05 22.82
CA LYS A 38 -16.65 -0.11 22.20
C LYS A 38 -16.48 -0.16 20.68
N CYS A 39 -17.33 -0.91 20.01
CA CYS A 39 -17.40 -0.94 18.56
C CYS A 39 -18.86 -0.94 18.15
N CYS A 40 -19.22 -0.06 17.21
CA CYS A 40 -20.52 -0.06 16.56
C CYS A 40 -20.36 0.00 15.04
N ILE A 41 -21.38 -0.45 14.34
CA ILE A 41 -21.45 -0.40 12.88
C ILE A 41 -22.64 0.48 12.54
N LEU A 42 -22.38 1.58 11.86
CA LEU A 42 -23.38 2.62 11.60
C LEU A 42 -23.53 2.88 10.11
N ASP A 43 -24.71 3.37 9.73
CA ASP A 43 -24.98 3.91 8.40
C ASP A 43 -24.53 5.38 8.26
N GLU A 44 -24.79 5.96 7.10
CA GLU A 44 -24.47 7.36 6.79
C GLU A 44 -25.21 8.39 7.66
N TYR A 45 -26.31 7.98 8.31
CA TYR A 45 -27.11 8.79 9.23
C TYR A 45 -26.73 8.56 10.70
N LEU A 46 -25.60 7.89 10.94
CA LEU A 46 -25.10 7.51 12.27
C LEU A 46 -26.07 6.61 13.05
N GLN A 47 -26.91 5.84 12.36
CA GLN A 47 -27.82 4.88 12.97
C GLN A 47 -27.21 3.46 12.95
N PRO A 48 -27.43 2.64 14.00
CA PRO A 48 -26.97 1.26 14.00
C PRO A 48 -27.57 0.44 12.85
N VAL A 49 -26.71 -0.26 12.10
CA VAL A 49 -27.18 -1.15 11.04
C VAL A 49 -27.72 -2.48 11.62
N PRO A 50 -28.66 -3.17 10.94
CA PRO A 50 -29.10 -4.49 11.35
C PRO A 50 -27.97 -5.52 11.36
N LEU A 51 -28.09 -6.56 12.20
CA LEU A 51 -27.12 -7.66 12.27
C LEU A 51 -26.87 -8.28 10.88
N GLY A 52 -25.61 -8.50 10.52
CA GLY A 52 -25.20 -9.01 9.21
C GLY A 52 -25.13 -7.96 8.09
N SER A 53 -25.66 -6.75 8.29
CA SER A 53 -25.57 -5.66 7.31
C SER A 53 -24.20 -5.00 7.36
N ILE A 54 -23.73 -4.51 6.20
CA ILE A 54 -22.48 -3.76 6.09
C ILE A 54 -22.76 -2.30 6.46
N GLY A 55 -21.90 -1.73 7.29
CA GLY A 55 -21.84 -0.30 7.58
C GLY A 55 -20.41 0.09 7.96
N GLU A 56 -20.22 1.33 8.37
CA GLU A 56 -18.90 1.83 8.77
C GLU A 56 -18.60 1.50 10.23
N ILE A 57 -17.35 1.11 10.50
CA ILE A 57 -16.86 0.74 11.83
C ILE A 57 -16.52 2.01 12.62
N PHE A 58 -17.17 2.17 13.76
CA PHE A 58 -16.87 3.22 14.74
C PHE A 58 -16.33 2.58 16.01
N ILE A 59 -15.23 3.13 16.52
CA ILE A 59 -14.55 2.62 17.73
C ILE A 59 -14.64 3.68 18.81
N GLY A 60 -15.07 3.31 20.01
CA GLY A 60 -15.19 4.21 21.15
C GLY A 60 -14.60 3.61 22.43
N GLY A 61 -14.76 4.34 23.53
CA GLY A 61 -14.28 3.92 24.86
C GLY A 61 -12.86 4.40 25.17
N ILE A 62 -12.19 3.68 26.07
CA ILE A 62 -10.82 4.01 26.52
C ILE A 62 -9.88 3.93 25.30
N GLY A 63 -8.82 4.76 25.25
CA GLY A 63 -7.78 4.70 24.23
C GLY A 63 -8.18 5.24 22.84
N ILE A 64 -9.23 6.05 22.76
CA ILE A 64 -9.39 6.98 21.64
C ILE A 64 -8.42 8.14 21.86
N PHE A 65 -7.65 8.47 20.82
CA PHE A 65 -6.69 9.57 20.85
C PHE A 65 -7.34 10.93 21.18
N SER A 66 -6.51 11.88 21.62
CA SER A 66 -6.98 13.22 21.96
C SER A 66 -7.34 14.05 20.71
N GLY A 67 -6.68 13.79 19.58
CA GLY A 67 -6.85 14.50 18.32
C GLY A 67 -5.55 14.49 17.51
N TYR A 68 -5.57 15.10 16.32
CA TYR A 68 -4.37 15.30 15.50
C TYR A 68 -3.64 16.58 15.91
N LEU A 69 -2.30 16.51 16.02
CA LEU A 69 -1.48 17.66 16.38
C LEU A 69 -1.61 18.77 15.32
N ASN A 70 -1.87 20.00 15.76
CA ASN A 70 -1.99 21.20 14.91
C ASN A 70 -3.03 21.11 13.77
N ASN A 71 -4.03 20.23 13.90
CA ASN A 71 -5.01 20.03 12.84
C ASN A 71 -6.44 19.99 13.36
N CYS A 72 -6.99 21.18 13.62
CA CYS A 72 -8.39 21.36 14.03
C CYS A 72 -9.40 21.16 12.89
N PHE A 73 -8.95 21.20 11.63
CA PHE A 73 -9.83 21.07 10.46
C PHE A 73 -10.12 19.61 10.08
N ILE A 74 -9.35 18.63 10.58
CA ILE A 74 -9.60 17.20 10.39
C ILE A 74 -10.19 16.58 11.67
N GLU A 75 -11.11 17.27 12.33
CA GLU A 75 -11.91 16.71 13.44
C GLU A 75 -13.19 15.98 12.97
N ASP A 76 -13.43 15.86 11.66
CA ASP A 76 -14.60 15.16 11.09
C ASP A 76 -14.64 13.65 11.38
N ARG A 77 -13.54 13.06 11.86
CA ARG A 77 -13.48 11.63 12.23
C ARG A 77 -13.81 11.38 13.70
N LEU A 78 -13.91 12.41 14.53
CA LEU A 78 -14.31 12.28 15.93
C LEU A 78 -15.77 12.68 16.07
N THR A 79 -16.61 11.76 16.58
CA THR A 79 -18.04 12.00 16.73
C THR A 79 -18.57 11.51 18.07
N TYR A 80 -19.77 11.98 18.42
CA TYR A 80 -20.47 11.69 19.66
C TYR A 80 -21.82 11.03 19.32
N ILE A 81 -21.85 9.70 19.37
CA ILE A 81 -22.96 8.90 18.81
C ILE A 81 -24.03 8.55 19.87
N THR A 82 -23.79 8.89 21.14
CA THR A 82 -24.70 8.53 22.24
C THR A 82 -25.18 9.77 22.99
N GLU A 83 -26.34 9.67 23.63
CA GLU A 83 -26.87 10.70 24.56
C GLU A 83 -25.86 11.03 25.68
N LYS A 84 -25.01 10.06 26.03
CA LYS A 84 -23.92 10.20 27.00
C LYS A 84 -22.71 10.97 26.49
N ARG A 85 -22.73 11.44 25.23
CA ARG A 85 -21.62 12.15 24.56
C ARG A 85 -20.28 11.43 24.71
N GLU A 86 -20.29 10.11 24.57
CA GLU A 86 -19.05 9.34 24.49
C GLU A 86 -18.39 9.55 23.13
N LYS A 87 -17.06 9.69 23.13
CA LYS A 87 -16.26 9.94 21.94
C LYS A 87 -16.05 8.63 21.15
N TYR A 88 -16.31 8.69 19.86
CA TYR A 88 -16.06 7.61 18.90
C TYR A 88 -15.18 8.13 17.76
N TYR A 89 -14.29 7.26 17.29
CA TYR A 89 -13.50 7.46 16.09
C TYR A 89 -14.14 6.74 14.91
N LYS A 90 -14.42 7.50 13.86
CA LYS A 90 -14.89 7.05 12.54
C LYS A 90 -13.71 6.49 11.76
N SER A 91 -13.63 5.17 11.63
CA SER A 91 -12.43 4.51 11.10
C SER A 91 -12.23 4.66 9.59
N GLY A 92 -13.30 4.89 8.82
CA GLY A 92 -13.31 4.75 7.36
C GLY A 92 -13.33 3.30 6.89
N ASP A 93 -13.32 2.31 7.79
CA ASP A 93 -13.40 0.89 7.46
C ASP A 93 -14.86 0.42 7.46
N LEU A 94 -15.24 -0.41 6.48
CA LEU A 94 -16.53 -1.08 6.40
C LEU A 94 -16.45 -2.43 7.08
N GLY A 95 -17.50 -2.79 7.81
CA GLY A 95 -17.61 -4.10 8.45
C GLY A 95 -19.04 -4.54 8.70
N LYS A 96 -19.18 -5.77 9.18
CA LYS A 96 -20.44 -6.35 9.64
C LYS A 96 -20.23 -7.25 10.86
N PHE A 97 -21.22 -7.31 11.74
CA PHE A 97 -21.26 -8.32 12.80
C PHE A 97 -21.97 -9.57 12.31
N ASP A 98 -21.39 -10.74 12.60
CA ASP A 98 -22.07 -12.02 12.41
C ASP A 98 -22.98 -12.37 13.60
N THR A 99 -23.70 -13.49 13.50
CA THR A 99 -24.59 -13.98 14.56
C THR A 99 -23.88 -14.31 15.86
N ASN A 100 -22.56 -14.50 15.82
CA ASN A 100 -21.71 -14.73 16.99
C ASN A 100 -21.10 -13.43 17.53
N SER A 101 -21.59 -12.26 17.08
CA SER A 101 -21.05 -10.95 17.42
C SER A 101 -19.56 -10.81 17.14
N GLN A 102 -19.04 -11.51 16.13
CA GLN A 102 -17.70 -11.29 15.62
C GLN A 102 -17.77 -10.24 14.52
N LEU A 103 -16.87 -9.26 14.59
CA LEU A 103 -16.71 -8.25 13.56
C LEU A 103 -15.93 -8.84 12.38
N HIS A 104 -16.45 -8.62 11.18
CA HIS A 104 -15.79 -8.95 9.92
C HIS A 104 -15.46 -7.67 9.17
N PHE A 105 -14.25 -7.59 8.61
CA PHE A 105 -13.84 -6.52 7.72
C PHE A 105 -14.46 -6.72 6.33
N CYS A 106 -14.99 -5.66 5.72
CA CYS A 106 -15.67 -5.68 4.43
C CYS A 106 -15.09 -4.70 3.41
N GLY A 107 -14.13 -3.86 3.79
CA GLY A 107 -13.48 -2.90 2.89
C GLY A 107 -13.29 -1.53 3.56
N ARG A 108 -13.14 -0.49 2.74
CA ARG A 108 -13.04 0.90 3.20
C ARG A 108 -14.03 1.79 2.45
N VAL A 109 -14.46 2.85 3.12
CA VAL A 109 -15.28 3.93 2.54
C VAL A 109 -14.41 4.86 1.71
N ASP A 110 -13.18 5.11 2.14
CA ASP A 110 -12.20 5.95 1.46
C ASP A 110 -11.23 5.14 0.57
N PHE A 111 -10.36 5.84 -0.15
CA PHE A 111 -9.37 5.23 -1.05
C PHE A 111 -8.08 4.80 -0.35
N GLN A 112 -8.06 4.73 0.98
CA GLN A 112 -6.86 4.28 1.68
C GLN A 112 -6.61 2.81 1.38
N VAL A 113 -5.33 2.48 1.22
CA VAL A 113 -4.92 1.10 0.97
C VAL A 113 -3.93 0.65 2.03
N LYS A 114 -3.99 -0.64 2.36
CA LYS A 114 -2.85 -1.31 2.99
C LYS A 114 -1.98 -1.88 1.89
N LEU A 115 -0.71 -1.50 1.90
CA LEU A 115 0.33 -2.06 1.03
C LEU A 115 1.39 -2.66 1.95
N ARG A 116 1.53 -3.99 1.94
CA ARG A 116 2.56 -4.69 2.75
C ARG A 116 2.52 -4.28 4.24
N GLY A 117 1.31 -4.22 4.80
CA GLY A 117 1.06 -3.83 6.20
C GLY A 117 1.09 -2.33 6.49
N GLN A 118 1.52 -1.49 5.55
CA GLN A 118 1.60 -0.04 5.71
C GLN A 118 0.30 0.63 5.24
N ARG A 119 -0.22 1.56 6.04
CA ARG A 119 -1.40 2.35 5.70
C ARG A 119 -0.97 3.51 4.81
N ILE A 120 -1.51 3.57 3.60
CA ILE A 120 -1.18 4.58 2.60
C ILE A 120 -2.42 5.38 2.24
N GLU A 121 -2.29 6.70 2.33
CA GLU A 121 -3.28 7.66 1.84
C GLU A 121 -3.05 7.87 0.34
N ILE A 122 -3.84 7.20 -0.51
CA ILE A 122 -3.72 7.33 -1.97
C ILE A 122 -3.81 8.78 -2.44
N GLY A 123 -4.69 9.57 -1.81
CA GLY A 123 -4.84 10.99 -2.14
C GLY A 123 -3.57 11.82 -1.91
N GLU A 124 -2.72 11.47 -0.94
CA GLU A 124 -1.44 12.17 -0.72
C GLU A 124 -0.48 11.95 -1.89
N ILE A 125 -0.44 10.72 -2.41
CA ILE A 125 0.38 10.37 -3.57
C ILE A 125 -0.15 11.07 -4.82
N GLU A 126 -1.47 11.01 -5.04
CA GLU A 126 -2.13 11.69 -6.17
C GLU A 126 -1.86 13.20 -6.15
N GLN A 127 -2.00 13.86 -4.99
CA GLN A 127 -1.73 15.29 -4.85
C GLN A 127 -0.25 15.63 -5.07
N THR A 128 0.68 14.83 -4.53
CA THR A 128 2.11 15.00 -4.79
C THR A 128 2.42 14.90 -6.28
N ILE A 129 1.86 13.91 -6.99
CA ILE A 129 2.06 13.76 -8.43
C ILE A 129 1.45 14.94 -9.20
N MET A 130 0.24 15.36 -8.85
CA MET A 130 -0.40 16.55 -9.44
C MET A 130 0.47 17.81 -9.28
N ASN A 131 1.14 17.96 -8.13
CA ASN A 131 2.01 19.11 -7.84
C ASN A 131 3.39 19.03 -8.51
N SER A 132 3.76 17.89 -9.11
CA SER A 132 5.06 17.70 -9.75
C SER A 132 5.26 18.55 -11.01
N SER A 133 4.17 18.92 -11.70
CA SER A 133 4.20 19.77 -12.88
C SER A 133 2.83 20.38 -13.16
N ALA A 134 2.81 21.65 -13.61
CA ALA A 134 1.59 22.33 -14.04
C ALA A 134 0.89 21.67 -15.25
N ASN A 135 1.59 20.80 -15.98
CA ASN A 135 1.05 20.07 -17.13
C ASN A 135 0.37 18.75 -16.75
N VAL A 136 0.44 18.33 -15.47
CA VAL A 136 -0.30 17.18 -14.96
C VAL A 136 -1.72 17.63 -14.63
N SER A 137 -2.67 17.19 -15.46
CA SER A 137 -4.06 17.63 -15.38
C SER A 137 -4.93 16.75 -14.47
N ASN A 138 -4.55 15.49 -14.30
CA ASN A 138 -5.27 14.55 -13.46
C ASN A 138 -4.34 13.36 -13.11
N CYS A 139 -4.53 12.76 -11.93
CA CYS A 139 -3.75 11.61 -11.47
C CYS A 139 -4.63 10.66 -10.70
N ILE A 140 -4.43 9.36 -10.90
CA ILE A 140 -5.12 8.30 -10.18
C ILE A 140 -4.11 7.23 -9.80
N VAL A 141 -4.06 6.90 -8.52
CA VAL A 141 -3.21 5.82 -8.03
C VAL A 141 -4.08 4.65 -7.58
N VAL A 142 -3.71 3.45 -8.01
CA VAL A 142 -4.40 2.22 -7.64
C VAL A 142 -3.42 1.20 -7.09
N LYS A 143 -3.89 0.41 -6.13
CA LYS A 143 -3.20 -0.80 -5.70
C LYS A 143 -3.53 -1.94 -6.66
N CYS A 144 -2.50 -2.57 -7.21
CA CYS A 144 -2.59 -3.76 -8.04
C CYS A 144 -1.95 -4.95 -7.33
N TYR A 145 -2.33 -6.14 -7.77
CA TYR A 145 -1.75 -7.40 -7.32
C TYR A 145 -1.24 -8.16 -8.55
N ASN A 146 0.00 -8.65 -8.47
CA ASN A 146 0.59 -9.52 -9.46
C ASN A 146 0.43 -10.96 -8.97
N ASP A 147 -0.43 -11.74 -9.62
CA ASP A 147 -0.68 -13.14 -9.26
C ASP A 147 0.57 -14.02 -9.42
N GLU A 148 1.41 -13.76 -10.44
CA GLU A 148 2.61 -14.56 -10.73
C GLU A 148 3.69 -14.37 -9.66
N GLN A 149 3.86 -13.13 -9.20
CA GLN A 149 4.84 -12.78 -8.16
C GLN A 149 4.24 -12.76 -6.75
N GLN A 150 2.92 -13.01 -6.61
CA GLN A 150 2.17 -12.90 -5.36
C GLN A 150 2.35 -11.55 -4.65
N GLN A 151 2.44 -10.45 -5.40
CA GLN A 151 2.90 -9.17 -4.88
C GLN A 151 1.92 -8.01 -5.08
N GLU A 152 1.75 -7.20 -4.03
CA GLU A 152 1.07 -5.92 -4.11
C GLU A 152 2.03 -4.80 -4.55
N TYR A 153 1.54 -3.90 -5.40
CA TYR A 153 2.27 -2.72 -5.89
C TYR A 153 1.30 -1.58 -6.21
N LEU A 154 1.85 -0.37 -6.37
CA LEU A 154 1.08 0.82 -6.74
C LEU A 154 1.34 1.20 -8.19
N VAL A 155 0.27 1.57 -8.90
CA VAL A 155 0.30 2.08 -10.27
C VAL A 155 -0.30 3.48 -10.28
N ALA A 156 0.46 4.44 -10.79
CA ALA A 156 -0.02 5.80 -11.03
C ALA A 156 -0.35 6.00 -12.50
N TYR A 157 -1.62 6.29 -12.78
CA TYR A 157 -2.05 6.80 -14.08
C TYR A 157 -1.99 8.32 -14.02
N VAL A 158 -1.31 8.93 -14.98
CA VAL A 158 -1.04 10.37 -14.98
C VAL A 158 -1.46 10.95 -16.31
N GLN A 159 -2.41 11.88 -16.29
CA GLN A 159 -2.85 12.55 -17.50
C GLN A 159 -2.03 13.82 -17.75
N SER A 160 -1.26 13.82 -18.84
CA SER A 160 -0.48 14.96 -19.30
C SER A 160 -0.77 15.26 -20.76
N THR A 161 -0.83 16.54 -21.12
CA THR A 161 -0.98 16.98 -22.51
C THR A 161 0.36 17.28 -23.18
N THR A 162 1.48 17.11 -22.46
CA THR A 162 2.82 17.44 -22.95
C THR A 162 3.79 16.27 -22.75
N GLN A 163 4.71 16.10 -23.71
CA GLN A 163 5.80 15.13 -23.63
C GLN A 163 6.91 15.53 -22.65
N THR A 164 6.85 16.76 -22.09
CA THR A 164 7.81 17.25 -21.10
C THR A 164 7.63 16.61 -19.73
N VAL A 165 6.44 16.08 -19.45
CA VAL A 165 6.17 15.30 -18.24
C VAL A 165 6.59 13.86 -18.50
N THR A 166 7.67 13.44 -17.84
CA THR A 166 8.20 12.08 -17.92
C THR A 166 8.01 11.35 -16.60
N GLU A 167 7.95 10.03 -16.64
CA GLU A 167 7.96 9.19 -15.44
C GLU A 167 9.14 9.56 -14.53
N LYS A 168 10.35 9.69 -15.09
CA LYS A 168 11.56 9.99 -14.32
C LYS A 168 11.41 11.26 -13.48
N ASN A 169 10.88 12.33 -14.09
CA ASN A 169 10.69 13.60 -13.40
C ASN A 169 9.65 13.49 -12.28
N ILE A 170 8.51 12.82 -12.53
CA ILE A 170 7.47 12.60 -11.51
C ILE A 170 8.01 11.75 -10.36
N ARG A 171 8.68 10.63 -10.68
CA ARG A 171 9.24 9.71 -9.69
C ARG A 171 10.27 10.40 -8.82
N SER A 172 11.19 11.17 -9.41
CA SER A 172 12.18 11.96 -8.64
C SER A 172 11.53 12.99 -7.73
N TYR A 173 10.47 13.66 -8.18
CA TYR A 173 9.71 14.60 -7.35
C TYR A 173 8.99 13.90 -6.19
N CYS A 174 8.39 12.73 -6.44
CA CYS A 174 7.76 11.94 -5.38
C CYS A 174 8.79 11.48 -4.34
N LEU A 175 9.98 11.04 -4.77
CA LEU A 175 11.05 10.59 -3.86
C LEU A 175 11.62 11.70 -2.97
N SER A 176 11.47 12.98 -3.35
CA SER A 176 11.94 14.10 -2.51
C SER A 176 10.94 14.50 -1.41
N LEU A 177 9.69 14.05 -1.50
CA LEU A 177 8.61 14.46 -0.59
C LEU A 177 7.95 13.28 0.14
N LEU A 178 7.88 12.12 -0.50
CA LEU A 178 7.19 10.94 0.01
C LEU A 178 8.19 9.89 0.49
N PRO A 179 7.82 9.10 1.52
CA PRO A 179 8.51 7.87 1.83
C PRO A 179 8.58 6.92 0.63
N VAL A 180 9.68 6.17 0.48
CA VAL A 180 9.92 5.29 -0.67
C VAL A 180 8.78 4.30 -0.93
N TYR A 181 8.15 3.77 0.13
CA TYR A 181 7.05 2.81 0.02
C TYR A 181 5.73 3.40 -0.50
N MET A 182 5.58 4.73 -0.49
CA MET A 182 4.42 5.42 -1.06
C MET A 182 4.63 5.76 -2.54
N VAL A 183 5.86 5.71 -3.04
CA VAL A 183 6.16 6.04 -4.43
C VAL A 183 5.65 4.91 -5.33
N PRO A 184 4.80 5.19 -6.33
CA PRO A 184 4.30 4.18 -7.26
C PRO A 184 5.42 3.40 -7.96
N SER A 185 5.21 2.09 -8.11
CA SER A 185 6.15 1.21 -8.80
C SER A 185 6.09 1.41 -10.31
N VAL A 186 4.90 1.69 -10.84
CA VAL A 186 4.62 1.91 -12.27
C VAL A 186 3.99 3.28 -12.45
N PHE A 187 4.44 4.03 -13.45
CA PHE A 187 3.76 5.24 -13.94
C PHE A 187 3.27 5.01 -15.37
N ILE A 188 2.00 5.30 -15.64
CA ILE A 188 1.40 5.18 -16.96
C ILE A 188 0.92 6.57 -17.37
N LEU A 189 1.63 7.18 -18.31
CA LEU A 189 1.28 8.47 -18.88
C LEU A 189 0.17 8.28 -19.92
N LEU A 190 -0.92 9.04 -19.76
CA LEU A 190 -2.08 9.02 -20.65
C LEU A 190 -2.31 10.42 -21.21
N ASP A 191 -2.65 10.52 -22.50
CA ASP A 191 -3.12 11.78 -23.07
C ASP A 191 -4.49 12.16 -22.49
N LYS A 192 -5.32 11.15 -22.20
CA LYS A 192 -6.67 11.33 -21.64
C LYS A 192 -7.10 10.11 -20.83
N PHE A 193 -7.75 10.34 -19.69
CA PHE A 193 -8.39 9.27 -18.93
C PHE A 193 -9.59 8.67 -19.69
N PRO A 194 -9.77 7.33 -19.65
CA PRO A 194 -10.98 6.69 -20.17
C PRO A 194 -12.20 7.16 -19.38
N GLN A 195 -13.28 7.48 -20.09
CA GLN A 195 -14.53 7.96 -19.52
C GLN A 195 -15.68 7.03 -19.93
N ASN A 196 -16.62 6.83 -19.02
CA ASN A 196 -17.87 6.14 -19.30
C ASN A 196 -18.84 7.03 -20.10
N LYS A 197 -20.00 6.49 -20.48
CA LYS A 197 -21.03 7.20 -21.25
C LYS A 197 -21.53 8.50 -20.58
N ASN A 198 -21.33 8.66 -19.28
CA ASN A 198 -21.73 9.84 -18.51
C ASN A 198 -20.56 10.83 -18.31
N GLY A 199 -19.43 10.65 -19.00
CA GLY A 199 -18.24 11.51 -18.87
C GLY A 199 -17.46 11.33 -17.57
N LYS A 200 -17.85 10.38 -16.71
CA LYS A 200 -17.09 10.05 -15.49
C LYS A 200 -15.96 9.09 -15.84
N LEU A 201 -14.86 9.17 -15.10
CA LEU A 201 -13.75 8.22 -15.21
C LEU A 201 -14.24 6.76 -15.20
N ASP A 202 -13.79 5.98 -16.18
CA ASP A 202 -14.01 4.53 -16.23
C ASP A 202 -12.75 3.78 -15.80
N ARG A 203 -12.66 3.47 -14.51
CA ARG A 203 -11.53 2.73 -13.93
C ARG A 203 -11.33 1.34 -14.55
N LYS A 204 -12.38 0.71 -15.08
CA LYS A 204 -12.29 -0.63 -15.68
C LYS A 204 -11.59 -0.63 -17.03
N GLN A 205 -11.55 0.53 -17.68
CA GLN A 205 -10.90 0.73 -18.98
C GLN A 205 -9.49 1.32 -18.85
N LEU A 206 -8.98 1.48 -17.62
CA LEU A 206 -7.58 1.87 -17.43
C LEU A 206 -6.66 0.80 -18.06
N PRO A 207 -5.62 1.20 -18.82
CA PRO A 207 -4.68 0.26 -19.39
C PRO A 207 -4.06 -0.60 -18.30
N LYS A 208 -4.02 -1.93 -18.50
CA LYS A 208 -3.35 -2.80 -17.53
C LYS A 208 -1.85 -2.49 -17.53
N PRO A 209 -1.21 -2.40 -16.35
CA PRO A 209 0.23 -2.26 -16.27
C PRO A 209 0.88 -3.49 -16.89
N ASP A 210 1.70 -3.29 -17.92
CA ASP A 210 2.54 -4.35 -18.45
C ASP A 210 3.83 -4.39 -17.62
N LEU A 211 3.84 -5.27 -16.61
CA LEU A 211 5.00 -5.44 -15.73
C LEU A 211 6.23 -5.98 -16.47
N CYS A 212 6.07 -6.60 -17.65
CA CYS A 212 7.20 -6.98 -18.49
C CYS A 212 7.92 -5.75 -19.08
N ILE A 213 7.25 -4.59 -19.20
CA ILE A 213 7.88 -3.35 -19.68
C ILE A 213 8.82 -2.77 -18.63
N LEU A 214 8.49 -2.85 -17.33
CA LEU A 214 9.39 -2.35 -16.27
C LEU A 214 10.74 -3.10 -16.22
N ILE A 215 10.72 -4.40 -16.52
CA ILE A 215 11.93 -5.22 -16.60
C ILE A 215 12.69 -4.91 -17.91
N ARG A 216 11.98 -4.70 -19.03
CA ARG A 216 12.56 -4.46 -20.36
C ARG A 216 13.01 -3.02 -20.61
N GLU A 217 12.48 -2.02 -19.92
CA GLU A 217 12.99 -0.64 -20.01
C GLU A 217 14.36 -0.51 -19.35
N ASN A 218 14.66 -1.34 -18.34
CA ASN A 218 16.03 -1.53 -17.89
C ASN A 218 16.90 -2.14 -19.00
N GLU A 219 16.41 -3.12 -19.77
CA GLU A 219 17.14 -3.73 -20.89
C GLU A 219 17.34 -2.81 -22.11
N LYS A 220 16.45 -1.83 -22.36
CA LYS A 220 16.49 -0.98 -23.56
C LYS A 220 17.18 0.36 -23.39
N ASN A 221 17.47 0.80 -22.16
CA ASN A 221 18.28 2.00 -21.94
C ASN A 221 19.78 1.68 -22.08
N GLU A 222 20.25 1.47 -23.31
CA GLU A 222 21.69 1.32 -23.63
C GLU A 222 22.54 2.49 -23.06
N GLN A 223 21.93 3.65 -22.80
CA GLN A 223 22.60 4.79 -22.18
C GLN A 223 22.86 4.63 -20.66
N ASP A 224 22.00 3.94 -19.92
CA ASP A 224 22.18 3.71 -18.45
C ASP A 224 23.08 2.50 -18.13
N TYR A 225 23.41 1.69 -19.14
CA TYR A 225 24.41 0.61 -19.04
C TYR A 225 25.86 1.09 -19.22
N ASN A 226 26.07 2.35 -19.59
CA ASN A 226 27.41 2.90 -19.83
C ASN A 226 28.16 3.26 -18.52
N GLU A 227 27.46 3.36 -17.39
CA GLU A 227 28.12 3.52 -16.10
C GLU A 227 28.62 2.15 -15.60
N LYS A 228 29.94 1.96 -15.65
CA LYS A 228 30.60 0.76 -15.11
C LYS A 228 30.85 0.94 -13.62
N ALA A 229 30.66 -0.16 -12.87
CA ALA A 229 31.01 -0.22 -11.47
C ALA A 229 32.47 0.25 -11.29
N LYS A 230 32.64 1.38 -10.61
CA LYS A 230 33.90 2.11 -10.45
C LYS A 230 34.72 1.47 -9.34
N THR A 231 34.07 0.99 -8.28
CA THR A 231 34.72 0.37 -7.13
C THR A 231 34.61 -1.17 -7.15
N ASN A 232 35.50 -1.84 -6.41
CA ASN A 232 35.41 -3.29 -6.23
C ASN A 232 34.11 -3.69 -5.50
N PHE A 233 33.64 -2.84 -4.57
CA PHE A 233 32.38 -3.02 -3.87
C PHE A 233 31.18 -2.95 -4.83
N GLU A 234 31.10 -1.92 -5.69
CA GLU A 234 30.03 -1.82 -6.69
C GLU A 234 30.00 -3.02 -7.64
N LYS A 235 31.17 -3.56 -8.02
CA LYS A 235 31.26 -4.77 -8.85
C LYS A 235 30.71 -6.01 -8.12
N GLN A 236 31.01 -6.15 -6.83
CA GLN A 236 30.50 -7.23 -6.00
C GLN A 236 28.97 -7.13 -5.87
N VAL A 237 28.45 -5.95 -5.55
CA VAL A 237 26.99 -5.71 -5.43
C VAL A 237 26.29 -5.94 -6.76
N HIS A 238 26.83 -5.43 -7.87
CA HIS A 238 26.28 -5.65 -9.21
C HIS A 238 26.22 -7.15 -9.56
N ASN A 239 27.30 -7.91 -9.32
CA ASN A 239 27.32 -9.35 -9.57
C ASN A 239 26.29 -10.09 -8.72
N LEU A 240 26.12 -9.70 -7.45
CA LEU A 240 25.10 -10.27 -6.58
C LEU A 240 23.70 -9.99 -7.12
N TRP A 241 23.41 -8.77 -7.55
CA TRP A 241 22.10 -8.42 -8.11
C TRP A 241 21.80 -9.18 -9.41
N CYS A 242 22.76 -9.29 -10.31
CA CYS A 242 22.62 -10.11 -11.52
C CYS A 242 22.32 -11.58 -11.19
N GLN A 243 22.97 -12.14 -10.16
CA GLN A 243 22.72 -13.52 -9.71
C GLN A 243 21.37 -13.70 -9.03
N LEU A 244 20.96 -12.74 -8.19
CA LEU A 244 19.68 -12.80 -7.47
C LEU A 244 18.50 -12.70 -8.44
N LEU A 245 18.57 -11.73 -9.35
CA LEU A 245 17.49 -11.39 -10.27
C LEU A 245 17.48 -12.25 -11.56
N ASP A 246 18.44 -13.17 -11.72
CA ASP A 246 18.68 -13.93 -12.95
C ASP A 246 18.80 -13.04 -14.21
N LEU A 247 19.51 -11.91 -14.06
CA LEU A 247 19.73 -10.92 -15.11
C LEU A 247 21.18 -10.93 -15.56
N LYS A 248 21.40 -10.75 -16.87
CA LYS A 248 22.76 -10.65 -17.44
C LYS A 248 23.49 -9.38 -17.04
N GLN A 249 22.76 -8.29 -16.83
CA GLN A 249 23.31 -6.98 -16.47
C GLN A 249 22.24 -6.12 -15.80
N VAL A 250 22.62 -5.41 -14.74
CA VAL A 250 21.75 -4.44 -14.03
C VAL A 250 22.39 -3.06 -14.08
N SER A 251 21.68 -2.00 -14.49
CA SER A 251 22.25 -0.65 -14.44
C SER A 251 22.58 -0.26 -12.99
N LEU A 252 23.67 0.47 -12.77
CA LEU A 252 24.05 0.96 -11.44
C LEU A 252 23.02 1.92 -10.82
N ASN A 253 22.25 2.60 -11.67
CA ASN A 253 21.19 3.50 -11.24
C ASN A 253 19.85 2.77 -11.03
N SER A 254 19.83 1.45 -11.28
CA SER A 254 18.62 0.67 -11.09
C SER A 254 18.30 0.55 -9.60
N ASN A 255 17.03 0.68 -9.26
CA ASN A 255 16.57 0.42 -7.92
C ASN A 255 16.21 -1.07 -7.81
N PHE A 256 16.86 -1.81 -6.89
CA PHE A 256 16.62 -3.25 -6.66
C PHE A 256 15.13 -3.60 -6.59
N PHE A 257 14.39 -2.76 -5.88
CA PHE A 257 12.96 -2.89 -5.61
C PHE A 257 12.08 -2.59 -6.82
N SER A 258 12.59 -1.82 -7.78
CA SER A 258 11.89 -1.58 -9.05
C SER A 258 12.07 -2.71 -10.06
N ILE A 259 13.12 -3.54 -9.92
CA ILE A 259 13.48 -4.58 -10.90
C ILE A 259 12.77 -5.91 -10.64
N GLY A 260 12.19 -6.13 -9.45
CA GLY A 260 11.21 -7.19 -9.26
C GLY A 260 11.48 -8.20 -8.14
N GLU A 261 12.40 -7.93 -7.20
CA GLU A 261 12.49 -8.76 -6.00
C GLU A 261 12.45 -7.92 -4.72
N HIS A 262 11.48 -8.23 -3.85
CA HIS A 262 11.47 -7.78 -2.46
C HIS A 262 11.52 -9.01 -1.55
N ILE A 263 12.58 -9.06 -0.75
CA ILE A 263 12.92 -9.81 0.48
C ILE A 263 12.14 -11.10 0.84
N GLU A 264 10.82 -11.19 0.73
CA GLU A 264 10.08 -12.41 1.12
C GLU A 264 10.43 -13.63 0.24
N LEU A 265 10.80 -13.43 -1.02
CA LEU A 265 11.32 -14.51 -1.89
C LEU A 265 12.81 -14.83 -1.64
N LEU A 266 13.55 -13.96 -0.95
CA LEU A 266 14.90 -14.29 -0.48
C LEU A 266 14.86 -15.28 0.69
N ASP A 267 13.79 -15.34 1.48
CA ASP A 267 13.67 -16.37 2.51
C ASP A 267 13.31 -17.74 1.88
N ASP A 268 12.31 -17.79 0.99
CA ASP A 268 11.79 -19.06 0.46
C ASP A 268 12.76 -19.76 -0.53
N LYS A 269 13.61 -19.03 -1.26
CA LYS A 269 14.67 -19.63 -2.09
C LYS A 269 15.90 -20.07 -1.29
N TYR A 270 16.14 -19.49 -0.11
CA TYR A 270 17.44 -19.63 0.59
C TYR A 270 17.37 -20.36 1.94
N ASP A 271 16.19 -20.81 2.40
CA ASP A 271 16.06 -21.67 3.59
C ASP A 271 16.49 -23.14 3.36
N ARG A 272 17.31 -23.40 2.32
CA ARG A 272 18.02 -24.67 2.15
C ARG A 272 19.44 -24.57 2.70
N PRO A 273 19.90 -25.50 3.56
CA PRO A 273 21.21 -25.47 4.24
C PRO A 273 22.44 -25.29 3.33
N LEU A 274 22.31 -25.50 2.02
CA LEU A 274 23.38 -25.42 1.03
C LEU A 274 23.89 -24.00 0.72
N HIS A 275 23.16 -22.93 1.08
CA HIS A 275 23.55 -21.56 0.71
C HIS A 275 24.25 -20.75 1.82
N MET A 276 24.19 -21.18 3.09
CA MET A 276 24.94 -20.53 4.18
C MET A 276 26.47 -20.65 4.04
N GLU A 277 26.98 -21.68 3.35
CA GLU A 277 28.43 -21.79 3.10
C GLU A 277 28.94 -20.69 2.15
N LYS A 278 28.12 -20.23 1.20
CA LYS A 278 28.52 -19.17 0.26
C LYS A 278 28.63 -17.79 0.92
N TRP A 279 27.85 -17.52 1.97
CA TRP A 279 27.97 -16.26 2.72
C TRP A 279 29.19 -16.23 3.64
N LYS A 280 29.63 -17.40 4.17
CA LYS A 280 30.87 -17.48 4.97
C LYS A 280 32.14 -17.16 4.18
N SER A 281 32.11 -17.29 2.84
CA SER A 281 33.24 -16.88 1.99
C SER A 281 33.28 -15.38 1.67
N PHE A 282 32.25 -14.61 2.03
CA PHE A 282 32.23 -13.15 1.91
C PHE A 282 32.55 -12.50 3.27
N ASN A 283 33.75 -12.77 3.79
CA ASN A 283 34.33 -11.89 4.81
C ASN A 283 34.68 -10.58 4.12
N ILE A 284 33.95 -9.53 4.47
CA ILE A 284 34.33 -8.15 4.21
C ILE A 284 35.48 -7.87 5.19
N GLU A 285 36.73 -8.05 4.73
CA GLU A 285 37.87 -7.42 5.38
C GLU A 285 37.94 -5.96 4.90
N GLU A 286 38.06 -5.04 5.87
CA GLU A 286 38.12 -3.58 5.72
C GLU A 286 39.20 -3.08 4.75
#